data_AF-A0A2G5TSP4-F1
#
_entry.id   AF-A0A2G5TSP4-F1
#
_cell.length_a   1.000
_cell.length_b   1.000
_cell.length_c   1.000
_cell.angle_alpha   90.00
_cell.angle_beta   90.00
_cell.angle_gamma   90.00
#
_symmetry.space_group_name_H-M   'P 1'
#
loop_
_entity.id
_entity.type
_entity.pdbx_description
1 polymer ?
#
loop_
_entity_poly.entity_id
_entity_poly.type
_entity_poly.pdbx_seq_one_letter_code
_entity_poly.pdbx_strand_id
1 'polypeptide(L)'
;MPIRIFSVPAADFQYALHCMDISDLIALSLCSKRTKNLVKSSNRKIDPISAQIDENIIQLKINRMLQFVLREDYSSIELHLRDGIQIWRKPGFTQRDFIAHFLSISRCSIIPELRISNVCPIPYLDTVKNIIPKSDTLVISENCSPELTKSAVLKLGSIARLVKVDNNPFNNTNHHISEFLTLNLNYLIFNTWRSRFNLQLSDLLMANCKYLTIDSAVITERNLNRFLKLWMKGNHTFYRLKMIELFFQWDQMNYEDVLRGIKFQIVDHKRRLTRADGKEVLVTSTNLMPIPILSLPGKNLQYALNCLSVGDLIAFSLCSKRTKHLAKSSNRKIESICADFDTCSSIIIQHLDEELFFDFGDSWADLERGNGIEIWRKREFAHSDWIPHLLHIFNDPVIRVLSIKDVSLAYLDTIKRIIPRCNRLEISENCSDDVAKMAFLKLSPIAVKEVEVYKNIFDKENDVSKALTLNLESVIFCDYKNPLELNSDDLLMNNIANLIIHKVNITGKELNRFLKLWMKGNHSFYRPKNIELVLEKATKREEVLRGVKYQVVDYKHQLKRADGKVLLISIGWRCVVFQFQ
;
A
#
# COMPACT_ATOMS: atom_id res chain seq x y z
N MET A 1 9.92 0.34 47.17
CA MET A 1 8.80 -0.03 48.08
C MET A 1 7.94 -1.08 47.40
N PRO A 2 7.77 -2.30 47.92
CA PRO A 2 6.85 -3.26 47.32
C PRO A 2 5.43 -2.86 47.74
N ILE A 3 4.61 -2.45 46.77
CA ILE A 3 3.19 -2.17 47.01
C ILE A 3 2.53 -3.47 47.49
N ARG A 4 1.88 -3.44 48.67
CA ARG A 4 1.14 -4.56 49.25
C ARG A 4 -0.19 -4.80 48.51
N ILE A 5 -0.13 -5.05 47.21
CA ILE A 5 -1.29 -5.37 46.36
C ILE A 5 -2.07 -6.58 46.93
N PHE A 6 -1.42 -7.49 47.66
CA PHE A 6 -2.04 -8.66 48.28
C PHE A 6 -2.81 -8.40 49.60
N SER A 7 -2.84 -7.17 50.10
CA SER A 7 -3.56 -6.79 51.34
C SER A 7 -4.90 -6.10 51.08
N VAL A 8 -5.28 -5.98 49.81
CA VAL A 8 -6.46 -5.27 49.33
C VAL A 8 -7.68 -6.23 49.34
N PRO A 9 -8.91 -5.76 49.65
CA PRO A 9 -10.12 -6.57 49.57
C PRO A 9 -10.27 -7.30 48.22
N ALA A 10 -10.89 -8.48 48.21
CA ALA A 10 -10.96 -9.33 47.02
C ALA A 10 -11.62 -8.65 45.80
N ALA A 11 -12.62 -7.78 46.03
CA ALA A 11 -13.30 -7.03 44.98
C ALA A 11 -12.38 -5.96 44.36
N ASP A 12 -11.69 -5.18 45.19
CA ASP A 12 -10.75 -4.14 44.77
C ASP A 12 -9.51 -4.73 44.09
N PHE A 13 -9.09 -5.93 44.50
CA PHE A 13 -8.01 -6.67 43.83
C PHE A 13 -8.43 -7.17 42.44
N GLN A 14 -9.67 -7.67 42.30
CA GLN A 14 -10.21 -8.06 40.98
C GLN A 14 -10.35 -6.85 40.06
N TYR A 15 -10.78 -5.70 40.59
CA TYR A 15 -10.80 -4.45 39.85
C TYR A 15 -9.38 -4.05 39.39
N ALA A 16 -8.38 -4.13 40.27
CA ALA A 16 -6.99 -3.86 39.91
C ALA A 16 -6.47 -4.79 38.79
N LEU A 17 -6.78 -6.10 38.85
CA LEU A 17 -6.44 -7.04 37.78
C LEU A 17 -7.12 -6.68 36.44
N HIS A 18 -8.35 -6.16 36.49
CA HIS A 18 -9.07 -5.73 35.29
C HIS A 18 -8.44 -4.48 34.67
N CYS A 19 -7.93 -3.57 35.50
CA CYS A 19 -7.28 -2.34 35.07
C CYS A 19 -5.82 -2.51 34.62
N MET A 20 -5.15 -3.62 34.96
CA MET A 20 -3.77 -3.87 34.55
C MET A 20 -3.63 -4.10 33.05
N ASP A 21 -2.54 -3.58 32.47
CA ASP A 21 -2.18 -3.90 31.09
C ASP A 21 -1.82 -5.39 30.93
N ILE A 22 -1.87 -5.88 29.69
CA ILE A 22 -1.60 -7.30 29.40
C ILE A 22 -0.17 -7.66 29.82
N SER A 23 0.81 -6.77 29.61
CA SER A 23 2.19 -6.95 30.07
C SER A 23 2.27 -7.13 31.59
N ASP A 24 1.58 -6.30 32.36
CA ASP A 24 1.61 -6.32 33.82
C ASP A 24 0.93 -7.57 34.38
N LEU A 25 -0.16 -8.03 33.75
CA LEU A 25 -0.79 -9.29 34.10
C LEU A 25 0.12 -10.49 33.85
N ILE A 26 0.85 -10.48 32.74
CA ILE A 26 1.83 -11.53 32.45
C ILE A 26 2.97 -11.48 33.48
N ALA A 27 3.52 -10.30 33.78
CA ALA A 27 4.55 -10.14 34.81
C ALA A 27 4.06 -10.65 36.17
N LEU A 28 2.85 -10.27 36.60
CA LEU A 28 2.24 -10.73 37.83
C LEU A 28 2.07 -12.25 37.85
N SER A 29 1.65 -12.84 36.72
CA SER A 29 1.49 -14.29 36.59
C SER A 29 2.81 -15.05 36.76
N LEU A 30 3.95 -14.42 36.44
CA LEU A 30 5.28 -14.99 36.57
C LEU A 30 5.83 -14.92 38.02
N CYS A 31 5.25 -14.11 38.90
CA CYS A 31 5.75 -13.95 40.28
C CYS A 31 5.62 -15.23 41.12
N SER A 32 4.49 -15.93 41.09
CA SER A 32 4.23 -17.11 41.92
C SER A 32 3.10 -17.99 41.37
N LYS A 33 2.98 -19.22 41.88
CA LYS A 33 1.84 -20.10 41.56
C LYS A 33 0.49 -19.48 41.98
N ARG A 34 0.47 -18.76 43.11
CA ARG A 34 -0.73 -18.08 43.61
C ARG A 34 -1.17 -16.97 42.65
N THR A 35 -0.25 -16.12 42.21
CA THR A 35 -0.56 -15.03 41.28
C THR A 35 -0.94 -15.53 39.89
N LYS A 36 -0.29 -16.60 39.41
CA LYS A 36 -0.70 -17.28 38.18
C LYS A 36 -2.15 -17.74 38.22
N ASN A 37 -2.59 -18.37 39.32
CA ASN A 37 -3.97 -18.83 39.46
C ASN A 37 -4.96 -17.67 39.52
N LEU A 38 -4.58 -16.54 40.13
CA LEU A 38 -5.40 -15.33 40.17
C LEU A 38 -5.58 -14.69 38.78
N VAL A 39 -4.50 -14.60 37.99
CA VAL A 39 -4.58 -14.12 36.60
C VAL A 39 -5.45 -15.06 35.76
N LYS A 40 -5.39 -16.37 36.01
CA LYS A 40 -6.28 -17.34 35.32
C LYS A 40 -7.75 -17.17 35.72
N SER A 41 -8.05 -16.77 36.95
CA SER A 41 -9.44 -16.61 37.44
C SER A 41 -10.04 -15.23 37.20
N SER A 42 -9.25 -14.23 36.77
CA SER A 42 -9.74 -12.86 36.53
C SER A 42 -10.64 -12.70 35.29
N ASN A 43 -10.84 -13.76 34.50
CA ASN A 43 -11.64 -13.77 33.26
C ASN A 43 -11.22 -12.75 32.19
N ARG A 44 -10.06 -12.10 32.33
CA ARG A 44 -9.54 -11.21 31.31
C ARG A 44 -9.11 -11.99 30.08
N LYS A 45 -9.51 -11.54 28.89
CA LYS A 45 -9.11 -12.16 27.63
C LYS A 45 -7.65 -11.78 27.35
N ILE A 46 -6.78 -12.78 27.31
CA ILE A 46 -5.40 -12.66 26.81
C ILE A 46 -5.41 -13.30 25.43
N ASP A 47 -4.94 -12.56 24.43
CA ASP A 47 -4.89 -13.08 23.06
C ASP A 47 -3.98 -14.32 22.96
N PRO A 48 -4.31 -15.28 22.09
CA PRO A 48 -3.45 -16.41 21.83
C PRO A 48 -2.05 -15.98 21.39
N ILE A 49 -1.03 -16.74 21.80
CA ILE A 49 0.35 -16.46 21.43
C ILE A 49 0.64 -17.02 20.03
N SER A 50 1.30 -16.26 19.17
CA SER A 50 1.95 -16.79 17.96
C SER A 50 3.44 -16.94 18.20
N ALA A 51 4.06 -17.99 17.67
CA ALA A 51 5.49 -18.23 17.82
C ALA A 51 6.20 -18.06 16.47
N GLN A 52 7.34 -17.37 16.46
CA GLN A 52 8.22 -17.21 15.32
C GLN A 52 9.61 -17.67 15.71
N ILE A 53 10.20 -18.53 14.88
CA ILE A 53 11.57 -19.03 15.04
C ILE A 53 12.44 -18.35 14.00
N ASP A 54 13.50 -17.75 14.49
CA ASP A 54 14.51 -17.04 13.72
C ASP A 54 15.87 -17.39 14.33
N GLU A 55 16.79 -17.94 13.52
CA GLU A 55 18.05 -18.52 14.00
C GLU A 55 17.83 -19.55 15.13
N ASN A 56 18.34 -19.29 16.34
CA ASN A 56 18.16 -20.10 17.56
C ASN A 56 17.27 -19.39 18.60
N ILE A 57 16.39 -18.51 18.14
CA ILE A 57 15.58 -17.64 18.99
C ILE A 57 14.09 -17.95 18.76
N ILE A 58 13.35 -18.08 19.86
CA ILE A 58 11.89 -18.20 19.81
C ILE A 58 11.28 -16.87 20.21
N GLN A 59 10.62 -16.21 19.26
CA GLN A 59 9.86 -15.00 19.48
C GLN A 59 8.39 -15.36 19.70
N LEU A 60 7.82 -14.99 20.85
CA LEU A 60 6.40 -15.13 21.14
C LEU A 60 5.73 -13.76 21.03
N LYS A 61 4.69 -13.66 20.21
CA LYS A 61 3.93 -12.42 20.04
C LYS A 61 2.54 -12.58 20.62
N ILE A 62 2.11 -11.59 21.37
CA ILE A 62 0.76 -11.44 21.91
C ILE A 62 0.28 -10.09 21.40
N ASN A 63 -0.66 -10.09 20.44
CA ASN A 63 -1.09 -8.90 19.70
C ASN A 63 0.05 -8.10 19.00
N ARG A 64 -0.26 -6.90 18.48
CA ARG A 64 0.70 -6.05 17.75
C ARG A 64 1.73 -5.34 18.64
N MET A 65 1.57 -5.35 19.96
CA MET A 65 2.35 -4.52 20.88
C MET A 65 3.26 -5.29 21.84
N LEU A 66 3.02 -6.58 22.08
CA LEU A 66 3.84 -7.38 23.00
C LEU A 66 4.61 -8.46 22.26
N GLN A 67 5.93 -8.31 22.24
CA GLN A 67 6.85 -9.32 21.71
C GLN A 67 7.79 -9.79 22.81
N PHE A 68 7.85 -11.10 23.00
CA PHE A 68 8.75 -11.76 23.93
C PHE A 68 9.81 -12.54 23.18
N VAL A 69 11.05 -12.47 23.63
CA VAL A 69 12.18 -13.16 23.01
C VAL A 69 12.76 -14.16 24.01
N LEU A 70 12.80 -15.43 23.60
CA LEU A 70 13.35 -16.54 24.34
C LEU A 70 14.64 -17.01 23.65
N ARG A 71 15.75 -16.95 24.37
CA ARG A 71 17.07 -17.41 23.91
C ARG A 71 17.45 -18.68 24.67
N GLU A 72 18.17 -19.60 24.04
CA GLU A 72 18.51 -20.90 24.63
C GLU A 72 19.45 -20.77 25.86
N ASP A 73 20.36 -19.80 25.81
CA ASP A 73 21.43 -19.63 26.80
C ASP A 73 20.99 -18.93 28.10
N TYR A 74 19.73 -18.50 28.21
CA TYR A 74 19.28 -17.64 29.29
C TYR A 74 18.01 -18.14 30.00
N SER A 75 18.03 -18.09 31.33
CA SER A 75 16.82 -18.21 32.18
C SER A 75 16.02 -16.90 32.25
N SER A 76 16.10 -16.09 31.19
CA SER A 76 15.45 -14.80 31.07
C SER A 76 14.66 -14.67 29.78
N ILE A 77 13.55 -13.95 29.85
CA ILE A 77 12.72 -13.58 28.72
C ILE A 77 12.84 -12.07 28.52
N GLU A 78 13.11 -11.63 27.30
CA GLU A 78 13.13 -10.22 26.97
C GLU A 78 11.73 -9.82 26.48
N LEU A 79 11.13 -8.78 27.06
CA LEU A 79 9.91 -8.15 26.59
C LEU A 79 10.29 -6.89 25.79
N HIS A 80 9.96 -6.87 24.51
CA HIS A 80 10.16 -5.74 23.61
C HIS A 80 8.85 -4.94 23.55
N LEU A 81 8.90 -3.69 24.03
CA LEU A 81 7.80 -2.70 23.98
C LEU A 81 8.17 -1.60 22.98
N ARG A 82 7.18 -0.80 22.54
CA ARG A 82 7.42 0.35 21.62
C ARG A 82 8.48 1.32 22.15
N ASP A 83 8.59 1.47 23.47
CA ASP A 83 9.46 2.44 24.13
C ASP A 83 10.74 1.83 24.74
N GLY A 84 11.03 0.54 24.48
CA GLY A 84 12.29 -0.10 24.93
C GLY A 84 12.20 -1.60 25.22
N ILE A 85 13.32 -2.19 25.66
CA ILE A 85 13.44 -3.61 26.00
C ILE A 85 13.50 -3.78 27.52
N GLN A 86 12.60 -4.59 28.07
CA GLN A 86 12.64 -5.04 29.47
C GLN A 86 13.14 -6.48 29.54
N ILE A 87 14.03 -6.79 30.49
CA ILE A 87 14.54 -8.15 30.69
C ILE A 87 13.94 -8.73 31.97
N TRP A 88 13.17 -9.80 31.84
CA TRP A 88 12.56 -10.50 32.97
C TRP A 88 13.32 -11.80 33.25
N ARG A 89 13.85 -11.94 34.47
CA ARG A 89 14.63 -13.12 34.87
C ARG A 89 13.79 -14.03 35.75
N LYS A 90 13.73 -15.31 35.39
CA LYS A 90 13.10 -16.34 36.22
C LYS A 90 14.00 -17.58 36.26
N PRO A 91 14.94 -17.63 37.23
CA PRO A 91 15.87 -18.75 37.35
C PRO A 91 15.14 -20.09 37.38
N GLY A 92 15.63 -21.06 36.60
CA GLY A 92 15.06 -22.41 36.49
C GLY A 92 13.88 -22.56 35.51
N PHE A 93 13.43 -21.49 34.84
CA PHE A 93 12.47 -21.63 33.74
C PHE A 93 13.20 -21.87 32.40
N THR A 94 12.82 -22.94 31.71
CA THR A 94 13.25 -23.23 30.34
C THR A 94 12.32 -22.55 29.32
N GLN A 95 12.72 -22.50 28.04
CA GLN A 95 11.85 -22.01 26.95
C GLN A 95 10.50 -22.75 26.92
N ARG A 96 10.52 -24.07 27.18
CA ARG A 96 9.32 -24.91 27.27
C ARG A 96 8.42 -24.49 28.43
N ASP A 97 9.00 -24.15 29.58
CA ASP A 97 8.23 -23.70 30.74
C ASP A 97 7.57 -22.34 30.48
N PHE A 98 8.26 -21.43 29.81
CA PHE A 98 7.68 -20.16 29.38
C PHE A 98 6.51 -20.38 28.42
N ILE A 99 6.68 -21.19 27.37
CA ILE A 99 5.60 -21.48 26.40
C ILE A 99 4.40 -22.14 27.09
N ALA A 100 4.63 -23.15 27.93
CA ALA A 100 3.58 -23.79 28.72
C ALA A 100 2.87 -22.79 29.66
N HIS A 101 3.62 -21.83 30.22
CA HIS A 101 3.06 -20.77 31.03
C HIS A 101 2.15 -19.85 30.21
N PHE A 102 2.60 -19.37 29.05
CA PHE A 102 1.81 -18.52 28.16
C PHE A 102 0.54 -19.21 27.64
N LEU A 103 0.62 -20.48 27.25
CA LEU A 103 -0.54 -21.29 26.88
C LEU A 103 -1.53 -21.43 28.04
N SER A 104 -1.03 -21.66 29.25
CA SER A 104 -1.88 -21.77 30.44
C SER A 104 -2.63 -20.49 30.79
N ILE A 105 -2.04 -19.31 30.58
CA ILE A 105 -2.69 -18.03 30.93
C ILE A 105 -3.62 -17.53 29.81
N SER A 106 -3.31 -17.83 28.55
CA SER A 106 -4.16 -17.55 27.38
C SER A 106 -5.30 -18.56 27.21
N ARG A 107 -5.38 -19.58 28.08
CA ARG A 107 -6.36 -20.68 28.02
C ARG A 107 -6.35 -21.42 26.68
N CYS A 108 -5.18 -21.47 26.03
CA CYS A 108 -4.96 -22.17 24.77
C CYS A 108 -4.20 -23.48 25.03
N SER A 109 -4.57 -24.55 24.32
CA SER A 109 -3.87 -25.85 24.39
C SER A 109 -2.88 -26.06 23.23
N ILE A 110 -2.95 -25.20 22.21
CA ILE A 110 -2.13 -25.23 20.99
C ILE A 110 -1.71 -23.81 20.63
N ILE A 111 -0.61 -23.69 19.89
CA ILE A 111 -0.18 -22.42 19.30
C ILE A 111 -0.95 -22.22 17.99
N PRO A 112 -1.69 -21.11 17.77
CA PRO A 112 -2.41 -20.92 16.52
C PRO A 112 -1.49 -20.82 15.29
N GLU A 113 -0.36 -20.13 15.41
CA GLU A 113 0.61 -19.97 14.34
C GLU A 113 2.04 -20.18 14.85
N LEU A 114 2.74 -21.13 14.25
CA LEU A 114 4.18 -21.35 14.37
C LEU A 114 4.83 -20.98 13.05
N ARG A 115 5.69 -19.97 13.04
CA ARG A 115 6.37 -19.47 11.83
C ARG A 115 7.86 -19.78 11.89
N ILE A 116 8.40 -20.35 10.81
CA ILE A 116 9.84 -20.52 10.60
C ILE A 116 10.30 -19.45 9.62
N SER A 117 11.32 -18.66 9.96
CA SER A 117 11.85 -17.58 9.11
C SER A 117 13.39 -17.59 9.07
N ASN A 118 13.97 -16.96 8.04
CA ASN A 118 15.42 -16.78 7.84
C ASN A 118 16.21 -18.11 7.92
N VAL A 119 17.44 -18.05 8.46
CA VAL A 119 18.43 -19.14 8.54
C VAL A 119 18.34 -19.80 9.92
N CYS A 120 17.29 -20.58 10.15
CA CYS A 120 17.21 -21.47 11.31
C CYS A 120 18.15 -22.67 11.09
N PRO A 121 19.04 -23.03 12.03
CA PRO A 121 19.83 -24.26 11.93
C PRO A 121 18.91 -25.49 11.90
N ILE A 122 19.12 -26.39 10.94
CA ILE A 122 18.33 -27.63 10.80
C ILE A 122 18.31 -28.50 12.08
N PRO A 123 19.39 -28.60 12.87
CA PRO A 123 19.36 -29.31 14.15
C PRO A 123 18.41 -28.65 15.17
N TYR A 124 18.26 -27.33 15.15
CA TYR A 124 17.40 -26.61 16.09
C TYR A 124 15.91 -26.93 15.90
N LEU A 125 15.51 -27.39 14.71
CA LEU A 125 14.14 -27.85 14.45
C LEU A 125 13.73 -29.04 15.34
N ASP A 126 14.66 -29.90 15.73
CA ASP A 126 14.36 -31.00 16.66
C ASP A 126 14.11 -30.47 18.08
N THR A 127 14.88 -29.45 18.50
CA THR A 127 14.67 -28.72 19.75
C THR A 127 13.31 -28.05 19.76
N VAL A 128 12.94 -27.34 18.68
CA VAL A 128 11.62 -26.74 18.48
C VAL A 128 10.51 -27.78 18.60
N LYS A 129 10.66 -28.94 17.96
CA LYS A 129 9.67 -30.02 18.01
C LYS A 129 9.42 -30.52 19.44
N ASN A 130 10.47 -30.53 20.27
CA ASN A 130 10.38 -30.95 21.68
C ASN A 130 9.80 -29.87 22.59
N ILE A 131 10.00 -28.60 22.25
CA ILE A 131 9.53 -27.44 23.02
C ILE A 131 8.06 -27.15 22.73
N ILE A 132 7.68 -27.16 21.45
CA ILE A 132 6.34 -26.76 20.98
C ILE A 132 5.40 -27.98 21.03
N PRO A 133 4.33 -27.96 21.84
CA PRO A 133 3.49 -29.14 22.03
C PRO A 133 2.67 -29.51 20.79
N LYS A 134 1.88 -28.56 20.27
CA LYS A 134 1.09 -28.65 19.04
C LYS A 134 0.86 -27.26 18.48
N SER A 135 0.78 -27.18 17.15
CA SER A 135 0.39 -25.97 16.43
C SER A 135 -0.90 -26.21 15.63
N ASP A 136 -1.69 -25.17 15.43
CA ASP A 136 -2.77 -25.22 14.44
C ASP A 136 -2.19 -25.04 13.03
N THR A 137 -1.39 -23.99 12.83
CA THR A 137 -0.76 -23.63 11.56
C THR A 137 0.76 -23.58 11.70
N LEU A 138 1.48 -24.29 10.84
CA LEU A 138 2.92 -24.14 10.61
C LEU A 138 3.12 -23.35 9.32
N VAL A 139 3.80 -22.22 9.39
CA VAL A 139 4.14 -21.38 8.24
C VAL A 139 5.64 -21.37 8.04
N ILE A 140 6.10 -21.70 6.84
CA ILE A 140 7.50 -21.56 6.44
C ILE A 140 7.58 -20.35 5.52
N SER A 141 8.27 -19.31 5.99
CA SER A 141 8.34 -18.01 5.33
C SER A 141 9.15 -18.07 4.02
N GLU A 142 8.91 -17.08 3.15
CA GLU A 142 9.53 -16.99 1.82
C GLU A 142 11.08 -16.92 1.86
N ASN A 143 11.62 -16.33 2.92
CA ASN A 143 13.05 -16.12 3.14
C ASN A 143 13.83 -17.36 3.61
N CYS A 144 13.17 -18.52 3.79
CA CYS A 144 13.87 -19.77 4.15
C CYS A 144 14.54 -20.41 2.92
N SER A 145 15.66 -21.09 3.13
CA SER A 145 16.30 -21.89 2.07
C SER A 145 15.47 -23.14 1.71
N PRO A 146 15.61 -23.70 0.50
CA PRO A 146 14.96 -24.96 0.13
C PRO A 146 15.26 -26.12 1.09
N GLU A 147 16.50 -26.27 1.55
CA GLU A 147 16.94 -27.34 2.45
C GLU A 147 16.31 -27.20 3.83
N LEU A 148 16.26 -25.97 4.36
CA LEU A 148 15.59 -25.66 5.61
C LEU A 148 14.10 -25.94 5.51
N THR A 149 13.47 -25.55 4.39
CA THR A 149 12.05 -25.76 4.15
C THR A 149 11.68 -27.23 4.17
N LYS A 150 12.43 -28.06 3.42
CA LYS A 150 12.25 -29.51 3.42
C LYS A 150 12.37 -30.07 4.84
N SER A 151 13.44 -29.70 5.54
CA SER A 151 13.68 -30.17 6.90
C SER A 151 12.57 -29.74 7.88
N ALA A 152 12.09 -28.50 7.77
CA ALA A 152 11.03 -27.97 8.62
C ALA A 152 9.69 -28.68 8.39
N VAL A 153 9.28 -28.89 7.13
CA VAL A 153 8.06 -29.64 6.81
C VAL A 153 8.15 -31.08 7.34
N LEU A 154 9.27 -31.77 7.09
CA LEU A 154 9.44 -33.17 7.49
C LEU A 154 9.48 -33.34 9.02
N LYS A 155 10.18 -32.46 9.72
CA LYS A 155 10.34 -32.56 11.19
C LYS A 155 9.11 -32.05 11.94
N LEU A 156 8.56 -30.91 11.53
CA LEU A 156 7.52 -30.18 12.25
C LEU A 156 6.11 -30.36 11.68
N GLY A 157 5.95 -30.91 10.47
CA GLY A 157 4.61 -31.08 9.87
C GLY A 157 3.65 -31.89 10.74
N SER A 158 4.16 -32.90 11.45
CA SER A 158 3.36 -33.76 12.34
C SER A 158 2.76 -33.06 13.56
N ILE A 159 3.32 -31.92 14.00
CA ILE A 159 2.81 -31.16 15.14
C ILE A 159 1.76 -30.12 14.73
N ALA A 160 1.53 -29.92 13.43
CA ALA A 160 0.61 -28.94 12.88
C ALA A 160 -0.63 -29.58 12.23
N ARG A 161 -1.78 -28.91 12.32
CA ARG A 161 -2.97 -29.30 11.54
C ARG A 161 -2.84 -28.85 10.08
N LEU A 162 -2.30 -27.66 9.87
CA LEU A 162 -2.12 -27.01 8.57
C LEU A 162 -0.64 -26.66 8.39
N VAL A 163 -0.07 -27.03 7.25
CA VAL A 163 1.28 -26.64 6.85
C VAL A 163 1.20 -25.74 5.63
N LYS A 164 1.74 -24.52 5.74
CA LYS A 164 1.81 -23.51 4.69
C LYS A 164 3.27 -23.22 4.35
N VAL A 165 3.60 -23.29 3.07
CA VAL A 165 4.95 -23.07 2.54
C VAL A 165 4.90 -21.86 1.60
N ASP A 166 5.55 -20.75 1.99
CA ASP A 166 5.54 -19.47 1.26
C ASP A 166 6.74 -19.31 0.29
N ASN A 167 7.61 -20.30 0.16
CA ASN A 167 8.70 -20.35 -0.83
C ASN A 167 8.60 -21.58 -1.73
N ASN A 168 9.49 -21.65 -2.73
CA ASN A 168 9.63 -22.83 -3.58
C ASN A 168 10.76 -23.76 -3.08
N PRO A 169 10.43 -24.88 -2.42
CA PRO A 169 11.45 -25.78 -1.87
C PRO A 169 12.14 -26.66 -2.92
N PHE A 170 11.78 -26.59 -4.20
CA PHE A 170 12.23 -27.57 -5.22
C PHE A 170 13.13 -26.99 -6.33
N ASN A 171 13.35 -25.67 -6.34
CA ASN A 171 14.26 -24.91 -7.21
C ASN A 171 14.78 -25.66 -8.46
N ASN A 172 13.90 -25.81 -9.47
CA ASN A 172 14.09 -26.31 -10.85
C ASN A 172 14.98 -27.55 -11.14
N THR A 173 15.54 -28.24 -10.14
CA THR A 173 16.64 -29.20 -10.38
C THR A 173 16.36 -30.60 -9.88
N ASN A 174 15.44 -30.82 -8.94
CA ASN A 174 15.05 -32.16 -8.49
C ASN A 174 13.61 -32.15 -7.93
N HIS A 175 12.65 -32.63 -8.74
CA HIS A 175 11.22 -32.74 -8.41
C HIS A 175 10.99 -33.80 -7.31
N HIS A 176 10.80 -33.38 -6.07
CA HIS A 176 10.50 -34.26 -4.92
C HIS A 176 9.30 -33.82 -4.09
N ILE A 177 8.28 -33.18 -4.70
CA ILE A 177 7.05 -32.81 -3.98
C ILE A 177 6.35 -34.02 -3.34
N SER A 178 6.56 -35.22 -3.89
CA SER A 178 6.09 -36.49 -3.33
C SER A 178 6.46 -36.68 -1.86
N GLU A 179 7.61 -36.17 -1.42
CA GLU A 179 8.05 -36.24 -0.01
C GLU A 179 7.11 -35.49 0.93
N PHE A 180 6.49 -34.40 0.47
CA PHE A 180 5.57 -33.61 1.29
C PHE A 180 4.15 -34.16 1.19
N LEU A 181 3.76 -34.61 -0.01
CA LEU A 181 2.44 -35.14 -0.31
C LEU A 181 2.13 -36.45 0.43
N THR A 182 3.16 -37.19 0.83
CA THR A 182 3.03 -38.47 1.55
C THR A 182 2.93 -38.32 3.08
N LEU A 183 3.10 -37.11 3.63
CA LEU A 183 3.16 -36.85 5.08
C LEU A 183 1.82 -36.95 5.83
N ASN A 184 0.75 -37.42 5.19
CA ASN A 184 -0.53 -37.65 5.87
C ASN A 184 -1.06 -36.37 6.58
N LEU A 185 -0.82 -35.19 6.02
CA LEU A 185 -1.24 -33.91 6.61
C LEU A 185 -2.77 -33.71 6.48
N ASN A 186 -3.37 -32.89 7.34
CA ASN A 186 -4.76 -32.49 7.12
C ASN A 186 -4.84 -31.43 6.02
N TYR A 187 -4.07 -30.35 6.14
CA TYR A 187 -4.00 -29.27 5.16
C TYR A 187 -2.55 -29.04 4.75
N LEU A 188 -2.30 -29.00 3.44
CA LEU A 188 -1.00 -28.63 2.86
C LEU A 188 -1.23 -27.53 1.83
N ILE A 189 -0.61 -26.38 2.06
CA ILE A 189 -0.73 -25.19 1.22
C ILE A 189 0.66 -24.79 0.72
N PHE A 190 0.81 -24.70 -0.59
CA PHE A 190 1.97 -24.09 -1.24
C PHE A 190 1.56 -22.72 -1.75
N ASN A 191 2.00 -21.66 -1.08
CA ASN A 191 1.72 -20.27 -1.43
C ASN A 191 2.91 -19.71 -2.22
N THR A 192 3.12 -20.25 -3.43
CA THR A 192 4.26 -19.95 -4.30
C THR A 192 3.96 -18.91 -5.37
N TRP A 193 3.24 -17.85 -5.01
CA TRP A 193 2.82 -16.75 -5.89
C TRP A 193 3.93 -16.10 -6.73
N ARG A 194 5.21 -16.17 -6.32
CA ARG A 194 6.34 -15.63 -7.09
C ARG A 194 7.04 -16.63 -8.02
N SER A 195 6.70 -17.93 -7.97
CA SER A 195 7.47 -18.96 -8.68
C SER A 195 6.62 -20.08 -9.27
N ARG A 196 6.98 -20.54 -10.48
CA ARG A 196 6.33 -21.67 -11.15
C ARG A 196 6.38 -22.94 -10.32
N PHE A 197 5.22 -23.45 -9.94
CA PHE A 197 5.08 -24.73 -9.26
C PHE A 197 4.70 -25.81 -10.26
N ASN A 198 5.71 -26.41 -10.90
CA ASN A 198 5.51 -27.47 -11.88
C ASN A 198 4.99 -28.75 -11.21
N LEU A 199 3.88 -29.29 -11.71
CA LEU A 199 3.29 -30.54 -11.22
C LEU A 199 3.29 -31.60 -12.32
N GLN A 200 3.73 -32.79 -11.95
CA GLN A 200 3.57 -34.00 -12.77
C GLN A 200 2.29 -34.74 -12.37
N LEU A 201 1.82 -35.61 -13.27
CA LEU A 201 0.67 -36.47 -12.98
C LEU A 201 0.93 -37.36 -11.75
N SER A 202 2.14 -37.91 -11.63
CA SER A 202 2.57 -38.74 -10.50
C SER A 202 2.44 -38.02 -9.16
N ASP A 203 2.75 -36.72 -9.11
CA ASP A 203 2.69 -35.92 -7.90
C ASP A 203 1.26 -35.88 -7.34
N LEU A 204 0.28 -35.55 -8.19
CA LEU A 204 -1.13 -35.54 -7.81
C LEU A 204 -1.64 -36.93 -7.41
N LEU A 205 -1.11 -37.99 -8.03
CA LEU A 205 -1.50 -39.36 -7.70
C LEU A 205 -0.97 -39.81 -6.32
N MET A 206 0.09 -39.17 -5.80
CA MET A 206 0.69 -39.45 -4.49
C MET A 206 0.16 -38.55 -3.36
N ALA A 207 -0.74 -37.60 -3.66
CA ALA A 207 -1.30 -36.68 -2.67
C ALA A 207 -2.14 -37.42 -1.60
N ASN A 208 -1.61 -37.47 -0.38
CA ASN A 208 -2.20 -38.16 0.76
C ASN A 208 -2.60 -37.20 1.91
N CYS A 209 -2.86 -35.94 1.59
CA CYS A 209 -3.48 -34.99 2.52
C CYS A 209 -5.01 -34.97 2.39
N LYS A 210 -5.73 -34.29 3.30
CA LYS A 210 -7.18 -34.07 3.13
C LYS A 210 -7.48 -32.88 2.22
N TYR A 211 -6.72 -31.80 2.37
CA TYR A 211 -6.86 -30.57 1.60
C TYR A 211 -5.49 -30.19 1.06
N LEU A 212 -5.40 -30.01 -0.26
CA LEU A 212 -4.20 -29.56 -0.96
C LEU A 212 -4.52 -28.24 -1.67
N THR A 213 -3.73 -27.21 -1.41
CA THR A 213 -3.81 -25.96 -2.16
C THR A 213 -2.44 -25.65 -2.73
N ILE A 214 -2.38 -25.37 -4.03
CA ILE A 214 -1.14 -25.01 -4.73
C ILE A 214 -1.38 -23.74 -5.51
N ASP A 215 -0.71 -22.68 -5.09
CA ASP A 215 -0.68 -21.41 -5.78
C ASP A 215 0.32 -21.48 -6.94
N SER A 216 -0.10 -20.93 -8.07
CA SER A 216 0.73 -20.82 -9.26
C SER A 216 1.19 -22.19 -9.81
N ALA A 217 0.26 -23.16 -9.77
CA ALA A 217 0.43 -24.49 -10.31
C ALA A 217 0.62 -24.46 -11.83
N VAL A 218 1.56 -25.26 -12.33
CA VAL A 218 1.81 -25.47 -13.76
C VAL A 218 1.62 -26.96 -14.05
N ILE A 219 0.52 -27.30 -14.72
CA ILE A 219 0.20 -28.66 -15.15
C ILE A 219 -0.62 -28.61 -16.44
N THR A 220 -0.35 -29.54 -17.36
CA THR A 220 -1.08 -29.59 -18.64
C THR A 220 -2.50 -30.11 -18.48
N GLU A 221 -3.41 -29.65 -19.33
CA GLU A 221 -4.80 -30.12 -19.40
C GLU A 221 -4.85 -31.63 -19.63
N ARG A 222 -3.93 -32.15 -20.44
CA ARG A 222 -3.78 -33.59 -20.68
C ARG A 222 -3.46 -34.35 -19.39
N ASN A 223 -2.57 -33.83 -18.55
CA ASN A 223 -2.23 -34.48 -17.28
C ASN A 223 -3.39 -34.40 -16.27
N LEU A 224 -4.08 -33.27 -16.17
CA LEU A 224 -5.28 -33.17 -15.33
C LEU A 224 -6.43 -34.07 -15.82
N ASN A 225 -6.67 -34.14 -17.12
CA ASN A 225 -7.66 -35.05 -17.71
C ASN A 225 -7.33 -36.52 -17.40
N ARG A 226 -6.05 -36.91 -17.51
CA ARG A 226 -5.58 -38.24 -17.13
C ARG A 226 -5.76 -38.50 -15.63
N PHE A 227 -5.44 -37.52 -14.78
CA PHE A 227 -5.65 -37.60 -13.34
C PHE A 227 -7.13 -37.88 -13.02
N LEU A 228 -8.06 -37.10 -13.57
CA LEU A 228 -9.50 -37.29 -13.34
C LEU A 228 -9.98 -38.66 -13.81
N LYS A 229 -9.54 -39.12 -15.00
CA LYS A 229 -9.88 -40.46 -15.52
C LYS A 229 -9.36 -41.58 -14.62
N LEU A 230 -8.13 -41.45 -14.10
CA LEU A 230 -7.56 -42.42 -13.16
C LEU A 230 -8.29 -42.40 -11.82
N TRP A 231 -8.62 -41.22 -11.31
CA TRP A 231 -9.40 -41.06 -10.09
C TRP A 231 -10.79 -41.73 -10.23
N MET A 232 -11.48 -41.53 -11.35
CA MET A 232 -12.81 -42.13 -11.62
C MET A 232 -12.79 -43.66 -11.67
N LYS A 233 -11.69 -44.28 -12.09
CA LYS A 233 -11.55 -45.74 -12.13
C LYS A 233 -11.43 -46.39 -10.74
N GLY A 234 -11.18 -45.59 -9.70
CA GLY A 234 -11.05 -46.07 -8.33
C GLY A 234 -9.66 -46.63 -8.05
N ASN A 235 -8.84 -45.88 -7.30
CA ASN A 235 -7.60 -46.37 -6.72
C ASN A 235 -7.63 -46.08 -5.21
N HIS A 236 -7.18 -47.05 -4.40
CA HIS A 236 -7.16 -46.97 -2.94
C HIS A 236 -6.27 -45.85 -2.37
N THR A 237 -5.39 -45.27 -3.17
CA THR A 237 -4.55 -44.11 -2.80
C THR A 237 -5.32 -42.80 -2.61
N PHE A 238 -6.58 -42.69 -3.05
CA PHE A 238 -7.35 -41.41 -3.07
C PHE A 238 -8.46 -41.30 -2.03
N TYR A 239 -8.43 -42.11 -0.96
CA TYR A 239 -9.55 -42.14 0.00
C TYR A 239 -9.53 -41.00 1.03
N ARG A 240 -8.36 -40.39 1.26
CA ARG A 240 -8.18 -39.33 2.25
C ARG A 240 -8.42 -37.92 1.70
N LEU A 241 -8.06 -37.71 0.43
CA LEU A 241 -8.16 -36.44 -0.25
C LEU A 241 -9.63 -36.01 -0.41
N LYS A 242 -9.97 -34.85 0.14
CA LYS A 242 -11.30 -34.24 0.09
C LYS A 242 -11.37 -33.08 -0.90
N MET A 243 -10.27 -32.35 -1.07
CA MET A 243 -10.23 -31.16 -1.92
C MET A 243 -8.81 -30.92 -2.45
N ILE A 244 -8.73 -30.56 -3.74
CA ILE A 244 -7.53 -29.98 -4.36
C ILE A 244 -7.93 -28.63 -4.94
N GLU A 245 -7.20 -27.59 -4.58
CA GLU A 245 -7.29 -26.26 -5.17
C GLU A 245 -5.98 -25.96 -5.89
N LEU A 246 -6.07 -25.70 -7.19
CA LEU A 246 -4.93 -25.31 -8.02
C LEU A 246 -5.21 -23.92 -8.59
N PHE A 247 -4.34 -22.96 -8.30
CA PHE A 247 -4.42 -21.62 -8.87
C PHE A 247 -3.43 -21.51 -10.01
N PHE A 248 -3.91 -21.12 -11.20
CA PHE A 248 -3.09 -21.00 -12.41
C PHE A 248 -2.81 -19.53 -12.68
N GLN A 249 -1.62 -19.05 -12.32
CA GLN A 249 -1.25 -17.63 -12.47
C GLN A 249 -0.65 -17.28 -13.83
N TRP A 250 0.06 -18.21 -14.47
CA TRP A 250 0.79 -17.93 -15.72
C TRP A 250 0.13 -18.50 -16.98
N ASP A 251 -0.63 -19.59 -16.85
CA ASP A 251 -1.23 -20.30 -17.98
C ASP A 251 -2.76 -20.25 -17.90
N GLN A 252 -3.43 -19.88 -19.00
CA GLN A 252 -4.88 -19.98 -19.08
C GLN A 252 -5.28 -21.44 -19.28
N MET A 253 -5.89 -22.04 -18.26
CA MET A 253 -6.30 -23.44 -18.31
C MET A 253 -7.60 -23.60 -19.12
N ASN A 254 -7.57 -24.43 -20.18
CA ASN A 254 -8.79 -24.77 -20.90
C ASN A 254 -9.57 -25.90 -20.20
N TYR A 255 -10.62 -25.53 -19.48
CA TYR A 255 -11.45 -26.46 -18.73
C TYR A 255 -12.18 -27.49 -19.63
N GLU A 256 -12.50 -27.15 -20.88
CA GLU A 256 -13.12 -28.08 -21.83
C GLU A 256 -12.14 -29.20 -22.23
N ASP A 257 -10.86 -28.87 -22.35
CA ASP A 257 -9.82 -29.86 -22.62
C ASP A 257 -9.57 -30.77 -21.41
N VAL A 258 -9.63 -30.22 -20.18
CA VAL A 258 -9.53 -31.00 -18.95
C VAL A 258 -10.66 -32.01 -18.80
N LEU A 259 -11.89 -31.65 -19.19
CA LEU A 259 -13.07 -32.52 -19.08
C LEU A 259 -13.35 -33.34 -20.35
N ARG A 260 -12.52 -33.21 -21.40
CA ARG A 260 -12.73 -33.89 -22.69
C ARG A 260 -12.84 -35.41 -22.53
N GLY A 261 -13.96 -35.95 -23.00
CA GLY A 261 -14.26 -37.37 -22.97
C GLY A 261 -14.58 -37.90 -21.56
N ILE A 262 -14.95 -37.04 -20.62
CA ILE A 262 -15.42 -37.41 -19.28
C ILE A 262 -16.92 -37.10 -19.18
N LYS A 263 -17.72 -38.07 -18.73
CA LYS A 263 -19.15 -37.85 -18.46
C LYS A 263 -19.31 -37.16 -17.09
N PHE A 264 -20.03 -36.05 -17.04
CA PHE A 264 -20.34 -35.31 -15.82
C PHE A 264 -21.79 -34.82 -15.82
N GLN A 265 -22.29 -34.45 -14.65
CA GLN A 265 -23.59 -33.80 -14.46
C GLN A 265 -23.39 -32.37 -13.96
N ILE A 266 -24.27 -31.45 -14.34
CA ILE A 266 -24.18 -30.05 -13.88
C ILE A 266 -25.13 -29.89 -12.69
N VAL A 267 -24.61 -29.45 -11.54
CA VAL A 267 -25.38 -29.17 -10.31
C VAL A 267 -24.83 -27.88 -9.70
N ASP A 268 -25.69 -26.87 -9.50
CA ASP A 268 -25.32 -25.55 -8.94
C ASP A 268 -24.09 -24.92 -9.58
N HIS A 269 -24.02 -24.92 -10.91
CA HIS A 269 -22.88 -24.40 -11.69
C HIS A 269 -21.55 -25.15 -11.50
N LYS A 270 -21.56 -26.28 -10.79
CA LYS A 270 -20.43 -27.21 -10.59
C LYS A 270 -20.57 -28.43 -11.49
N ARG A 271 -19.45 -29.00 -11.92
CA ARG A 271 -19.42 -30.25 -12.70
C ARG A 271 -19.22 -31.42 -11.75
N ARG A 272 -20.24 -32.24 -11.60
CA ARG A 272 -20.27 -33.43 -10.75
C ARG A 272 -19.77 -34.64 -11.53
N LEU A 273 -18.72 -35.28 -11.02
CA LEU A 273 -18.12 -36.50 -11.53
C LEU A 273 -18.36 -37.63 -10.54
N THR A 274 -18.75 -38.81 -11.05
CA THR A 274 -19.00 -40.00 -10.23
C THR A 274 -17.91 -41.04 -10.47
N ARG A 275 -17.33 -41.53 -9.38
CA ARG A 275 -16.33 -42.60 -9.37
C ARG A 275 -17.01 -43.98 -9.43
N ALA A 276 -16.28 -44.99 -9.88
CA ALA A 276 -16.81 -46.36 -10.04
C ALA A 276 -17.37 -46.98 -8.75
N ASP A 277 -16.93 -46.51 -7.57
CA ASP A 277 -17.40 -46.93 -6.25
C ASP A 277 -18.54 -46.06 -5.67
N GLY A 278 -19.11 -45.17 -6.49
CA GLY A 278 -20.22 -44.29 -6.10
C GLY A 278 -19.81 -43.00 -5.39
N LYS A 279 -18.52 -42.74 -5.16
CA LYS A 279 -18.07 -41.44 -4.61
C LYS A 279 -18.17 -40.33 -5.66
N GLU A 280 -18.48 -39.11 -5.20
CA GLU A 280 -18.62 -37.95 -6.07
C GLU A 280 -17.47 -36.96 -5.84
N VAL A 281 -17.06 -36.26 -6.91
CA VAL A 281 -16.24 -35.05 -6.80
C VAL A 281 -16.91 -33.91 -7.56
N LEU A 282 -16.87 -32.72 -6.96
CA LEU A 282 -17.37 -31.49 -7.57
C LEU A 282 -16.18 -30.72 -8.13
N VAL A 283 -16.15 -30.52 -9.43
CA VAL A 283 -15.15 -29.70 -10.11
C VAL A 283 -15.73 -28.30 -10.29
N THR A 284 -15.11 -27.34 -9.61
CA THR A 284 -15.38 -25.91 -9.74
C THR A 284 -14.14 -25.22 -10.30
N SER A 285 -14.31 -24.53 -11.43
CA SER A 285 -13.34 -23.54 -11.88
C SER A 285 -13.82 -22.19 -11.36
N THR A 286 -12.95 -21.46 -10.67
CA THR A 286 -13.15 -20.08 -10.21
C THR A 286 -12.77 -19.05 -11.27
N ASN A 287 -12.66 -19.46 -12.53
CA ASN A 287 -13.13 -18.55 -13.58
C ASN A 287 -14.61 -18.34 -13.25
N LEU A 288 -14.90 -17.30 -12.45
CA LEU A 288 -16.23 -16.75 -12.25
C LEU A 288 -16.92 -16.94 -13.59
N MET A 289 -17.91 -17.84 -13.67
CA MET A 289 -18.79 -17.78 -14.81
C MET A 289 -19.34 -16.36 -14.68
N PRO A 290 -18.97 -15.45 -15.60
CA PRO A 290 -19.43 -14.09 -15.47
C PRO A 290 -20.94 -14.27 -15.49
N ILE A 291 -21.63 -13.73 -14.48
CA ILE A 291 -23.00 -13.31 -14.71
C ILE A 291 -22.92 -12.62 -16.07
N PRO A 292 -23.66 -13.05 -17.09
CA PRO A 292 -23.53 -12.46 -18.40
C PRO A 292 -24.20 -11.09 -18.32
N ILE A 293 -23.51 -10.15 -17.65
CA ILE A 293 -23.91 -8.77 -17.42
C ILE A 293 -24.24 -8.17 -18.79
N LEU A 294 -23.43 -8.49 -19.80
CA LEU A 294 -23.63 -8.08 -21.19
C LEU A 294 -24.86 -8.68 -21.88
N SER A 295 -25.50 -9.70 -21.30
CA SER A 295 -26.77 -10.29 -21.75
C SER A 295 -27.98 -9.79 -20.97
N LEU A 296 -27.78 -8.95 -19.95
CA LEU A 296 -28.89 -8.31 -19.24
C LEU A 296 -29.59 -7.29 -20.15
N PRO A 297 -30.94 -7.18 -20.06
CA PRO A 297 -31.68 -6.10 -20.71
C PRO A 297 -31.15 -4.72 -20.25
N GLY A 298 -31.22 -3.71 -21.12
CA GLY A 298 -30.55 -2.40 -20.91
C GLY A 298 -30.76 -1.76 -19.53
N LYS A 299 -31.99 -1.80 -18.98
CA LYS A 299 -32.28 -1.26 -17.63
C LYS A 299 -31.58 -2.07 -16.52
N ASN A 300 -31.55 -3.39 -16.64
CA ASN A 300 -30.92 -4.27 -15.66
C ASN A 300 -29.39 -4.23 -15.75
N LEU A 301 -28.86 -4.08 -16.98
CA LEU A 301 -27.43 -3.83 -17.20
C LEU A 301 -27.00 -2.51 -16.54
N GLN A 302 -27.77 -1.43 -16.75
CA GLN A 302 -27.47 -0.14 -16.13
C GLN A 302 -27.52 -0.21 -14.61
N TYR A 303 -28.52 -0.88 -14.05
CA TYR A 303 -28.62 -1.11 -12.61
C TYR A 303 -27.41 -1.88 -12.08
N ALA A 304 -27.02 -2.98 -12.75
CA ALA A 304 -25.85 -3.77 -12.36
C ALA A 304 -24.55 -2.95 -12.38
N LEU A 305 -24.35 -2.10 -13.40
CA LEU A 305 -23.19 -1.19 -13.46
C LEU A 305 -23.21 -0.16 -12.32
N ASN A 306 -24.40 0.33 -11.95
CA ASN A 306 -24.56 1.26 -10.83
C ASN A 306 -24.31 0.61 -9.46
N CYS A 307 -24.41 -0.71 -9.36
CA CYS A 307 -24.10 -1.46 -8.14
C CYS A 307 -22.61 -1.82 -8.00
N LEU A 308 -21.80 -1.71 -9.06
CA LEU A 308 -20.36 -1.96 -8.97
C LEU A 308 -19.67 -0.86 -8.15
N SER A 309 -18.72 -1.26 -7.31
CA SER A 309 -17.77 -0.33 -6.69
C SER A 309 -16.95 0.39 -7.76
N VAL A 310 -16.28 1.49 -7.40
CA VAL A 310 -15.46 2.22 -8.36
C VAL A 310 -14.32 1.34 -8.87
N GLY A 311 -13.67 0.58 -7.98
CA GLY A 311 -12.63 -0.39 -8.37
C GLY A 311 -13.14 -1.45 -9.34
N ASP A 312 -14.31 -2.03 -9.07
CA ASP A 312 -14.88 -3.08 -9.94
C ASP A 312 -15.35 -2.52 -11.28
N LEU A 313 -15.83 -1.28 -11.31
CA LEU A 313 -16.20 -0.58 -12.55
C LEU A 313 -14.97 -0.33 -13.43
N ILE A 314 -13.84 0.04 -12.83
CA ILE A 314 -12.57 0.19 -13.55
C ILE A 314 -12.12 -1.18 -14.07
N ALA A 315 -12.11 -2.23 -13.24
CA ALA A 315 -11.76 -3.59 -13.67
C ALA A 315 -12.63 -4.05 -14.85
N PHE A 316 -13.95 -3.85 -14.77
CA PHE A 316 -14.90 -4.14 -15.84
C PHE A 316 -14.57 -3.39 -17.13
N SER A 317 -14.19 -2.11 -17.03
CA SER A 317 -13.81 -1.30 -18.19
C SER A 317 -12.55 -1.80 -18.91
N LEU A 318 -11.70 -2.56 -18.21
CA LEU A 318 -10.48 -3.13 -18.78
C LEU A 318 -10.73 -4.43 -19.58
N CYS A 319 -11.90 -5.07 -19.46
CA CYS A 319 -12.16 -6.36 -20.12
C CYS A 319 -12.27 -6.27 -21.65
N SER A 320 -12.84 -5.21 -22.22
CA SER A 320 -13.03 -5.06 -23.67
C SER A 320 -13.38 -3.61 -24.07
N LYS A 321 -13.34 -3.29 -25.37
CA LYS A 321 -13.84 -2.00 -25.89
C LYS A 321 -15.32 -1.78 -25.53
N ARG A 322 -16.15 -2.84 -25.62
CA ARG A 322 -17.58 -2.78 -25.28
C ARG A 322 -17.80 -2.43 -23.81
N THR A 323 -17.08 -3.08 -22.90
CA THR A 323 -17.21 -2.84 -21.46
C THR A 323 -16.65 -1.47 -21.06
N LYS A 324 -15.60 -0.98 -21.72
CA LYS A 324 -15.11 0.41 -21.58
C LYS A 324 -16.20 1.44 -21.90
N HIS A 325 -16.88 1.29 -23.04
CA HIS A 325 -17.99 2.19 -23.41
C HIS A 325 -19.16 2.12 -22.44
N LEU A 326 -19.48 0.92 -21.94
CA LEU A 326 -20.52 0.73 -20.94
C LEU A 326 -20.17 1.39 -19.60
N ALA A 327 -18.93 1.22 -19.13
CA ALA A 327 -18.43 1.88 -17.92
C ALA A 327 -18.54 3.40 -18.05
N LYS A 328 -18.13 3.96 -19.19
CA LYS A 328 -18.30 5.39 -19.49
C LYS A 328 -19.78 5.83 -19.48
N SER A 329 -20.66 5.02 -20.07
CA SER A 329 -22.09 5.33 -20.12
C SER A 329 -22.78 5.25 -18.76
N SER A 330 -22.16 4.60 -17.77
CA SER A 330 -22.67 4.59 -16.40
C SER A 330 -22.68 5.97 -15.74
N ASN A 331 -21.87 6.89 -16.27
CA ASN A 331 -21.76 8.27 -15.79
C ASN A 331 -21.49 8.34 -14.26
N ARG A 332 -20.68 7.40 -13.75
CA ARG A 332 -20.26 7.37 -12.35
C ARG A 332 -19.52 8.66 -12.02
N LYS A 333 -20.05 9.42 -11.07
CA LYS A 333 -19.36 10.59 -10.52
C LYS A 333 -18.32 10.15 -9.51
N ILE A 334 -17.12 10.70 -9.60
CA ILE A 334 -16.06 10.60 -8.60
C ILE A 334 -15.80 11.99 -8.02
N GLU A 335 -15.14 12.08 -6.87
CA GLU A 335 -14.83 13.36 -6.24
C GLU A 335 -13.56 13.97 -6.83
N SER A 336 -12.52 13.16 -7.01
CA SER A 336 -11.32 13.59 -7.70
C SER A 336 -10.41 12.46 -8.15
N ILE A 337 -9.57 12.79 -9.14
CA ILE A 337 -8.40 12.03 -9.56
C ILE A 337 -7.16 12.88 -9.23
N CYS A 338 -6.21 12.31 -8.51
CA CYS A 338 -4.87 12.87 -8.29
C CYS A 338 -3.85 11.96 -8.94
N ALA A 339 -2.75 12.51 -9.46
CA ALA A 339 -1.69 11.76 -10.10
C ALA A 339 -0.33 12.21 -9.58
N ASP A 340 0.48 11.25 -9.16
CA ASP A 340 1.81 11.46 -8.61
C ASP A 340 2.83 10.74 -9.49
N PHE A 341 3.89 11.45 -9.86
CA PHE A 341 4.99 10.89 -10.65
C PHE A 341 6.30 11.04 -9.91
N ASP A 342 6.92 9.89 -9.64
CA ASP A 342 8.21 9.73 -9.01
C ASP A 342 8.97 8.57 -9.70
N THR A 343 9.79 7.82 -8.96
CA THR A 343 10.32 6.51 -9.38
C THR A 343 9.25 5.53 -9.86
N CYS A 344 8.03 5.63 -9.32
CA CYS A 344 6.83 4.95 -9.80
C CYS A 344 5.73 5.98 -10.12
N SER A 345 4.83 5.64 -11.04
CA SER A 345 3.65 6.47 -11.33
C SER A 345 2.45 5.95 -10.58
N SER A 346 1.76 6.84 -9.89
CA SER A 346 0.58 6.47 -9.12
C SER A 346 -0.60 7.41 -9.36
N ILE A 347 -1.81 6.88 -9.21
CA ILE A 347 -3.06 7.60 -9.33
C ILE A 347 -3.91 7.30 -8.11
N ILE A 348 -4.52 8.34 -7.55
CA ILE A 348 -5.45 8.23 -6.45
C ILE A 348 -6.83 8.65 -6.95
N ILE A 349 -7.84 7.81 -6.76
CA ILE A 349 -9.24 8.11 -7.08
C ILE A 349 -10.03 8.14 -5.78
N GLN A 350 -10.67 9.27 -5.51
CA GLN A 350 -11.52 9.47 -4.34
C GLN A 350 -13.00 9.42 -4.74
N HIS A 351 -13.77 8.62 -4.02
CA HIS A 351 -15.22 8.54 -4.19
C HIS A 351 -15.91 8.20 -2.86
N LEU A 352 -16.66 9.14 -2.29
CA LEU A 352 -17.31 8.96 -0.98
C LEU A 352 -16.24 8.60 0.07
N ASP A 353 -16.47 7.54 0.84
CA ASP A 353 -15.52 7.04 1.86
C ASP A 353 -14.48 6.05 1.29
N GLU A 354 -14.42 5.86 -0.04
CA GLU A 354 -13.47 4.96 -0.70
C GLU A 354 -12.32 5.75 -1.37
N GLU A 355 -11.09 5.39 -1.00
CA GLU A 355 -9.87 5.83 -1.69
C GLU A 355 -9.22 4.64 -2.39
N LEU A 356 -9.01 4.79 -3.70
CA LEU A 356 -8.35 3.79 -4.53
C LEU A 356 -6.97 4.28 -4.91
N PHE A 357 -5.94 3.50 -4.56
CA PHE A 357 -4.55 3.81 -4.91
C PHE A 357 -4.11 2.86 -6.02
N PHE A 358 -3.65 3.44 -7.13
CA PHE A 358 -3.14 2.72 -8.28
C PHE A 358 -1.66 3.01 -8.46
N ASP A 359 -0.80 2.02 -8.32
CA ASP A 359 0.56 2.07 -8.86
C ASP A 359 0.55 1.40 -10.22
N PHE A 360 1.16 2.00 -11.24
CA PHE A 360 1.05 1.44 -12.59
C PHE A 360 2.31 1.59 -13.43
N GLY A 361 2.43 0.66 -14.36
CA GLY A 361 3.51 0.58 -15.33
C GLY A 361 3.05 0.03 -16.67
N ASP A 362 4.01 -0.34 -17.50
CA ASP A 362 3.72 -0.99 -18.77
C ASP A 362 3.03 -2.33 -18.54
N SER A 363 1.82 -2.45 -19.08
CA SER A 363 1.00 -3.67 -19.02
C SER A 363 0.51 -4.09 -17.62
N TRP A 364 0.65 -3.25 -16.59
CA TRP A 364 0.20 -3.58 -15.25
C TRP A 364 -0.23 -2.37 -14.42
N ALA A 365 -1.11 -2.63 -13.46
CA ALA A 365 -1.46 -1.71 -12.38
C ALA A 365 -1.76 -2.51 -11.11
N ASP A 366 -1.25 -2.06 -9.98
CA ASP A 366 -1.55 -2.58 -8.65
C ASP A 366 -2.59 -1.65 -8.03
N LEU A 367 -3.74 -2.20 -7.64
CA LEU A 367 -4.82 -1.49 -6.96
C LEU A 367 -4.79 -1.84 -5.48
N GLU A 368 -4.52 -0.85 -4.63
CA GLU A 368 -4.73 -0.96 -3.20
C GLU A 368 -6.09 -0.33 -2.82
N ARG A 369 -6.93 -1.14 -2.19
CA ARG A 369 -8.20 -0.75 -1.56
C ARG A 369 -8.39 -1.57 -0.30
N GLY A 370 -9.11 -1.07 0.72
CA GLY A 370 -9.10 -1.52 2.13
C GLY A 370 -9.11 -3.03 2.50
N ASN A 371 -9.24 -3.95 1.55
CA ASN A 371 -9.15 -5.41 1.70
C ASN A 371 -7.83 -6.03 1.18
N GLY A 372 -6.90 -5.26 0.60
CA GLY A 372 -5.60 -5.75 0.11
C GLY A 372 -5.15 -5.10 -1.20
N ILE A 373 -4.12 -5.68 -1.82
CA ILE A 373 -3.55 -5.22 -3.09
C ILE A 373 -3.97 -6.21 -4.20
N GLU A 374 -4.61 -5.71 -5.25
CA GLU A 374 -4.98 -6.44 -6.46
C GLU A 374 -4.05 -6.10 -7.62
N ILE A 375 -3.41 -7.09 -8.24
CA ILE A 375 -2.53 -6.88 -9.38
C ILE A 375 -3.32 -7.09 -10.68
N TRP A 376 -3.48 -6.02 -11.46
CA TRP A 376 -4.14 -6.05 -12.76
C TRP A 376 -3.10 -6.10 -13.89
N ARG A 377 -3.28 -7.03 -14.83
CA ARG A 377 -2.38 -7.20 -15.98
C ARG A 377 -3.15 -6.98 -17.29
N LYS A 378 -2.66 -6.07 -18.13
CA LYS A 378 -3.22 -5.76 -19.45
C LYS A 378 -2.10 -5.54 -20.47
N ARG A 379 -1.70 -6.62 -21.16
CA ARG A 379 -0.56 -6.64 -22.10
C ARG A 379 -0.62 -5.61 -23.23
N GLU A 380 -1.81 -5.14 -23.55
CA GLU A 380 -2.04 -4.15 -24.62
C GLU A 380 -1.92 -2.70 -24.12
N PHE A 381 -1.84 -2.47 -22.82
CA PHE A 381 -1.70 -1.13 -22.24
C PHE A 381 -0.22 -0.79 -22.06
N ALA A 382 0.21 0.31 -22.66
CA ALA A 382 1.42 1.01 -22.28
C ALA A 382 1.17 1.88 -21.04
N HIS A 383 2.25 2.31 -20.38
CA HIS A 383 2.22 3.26 -19.26
C HIS A 383 1.30 4.46 -19.55
N SER A 384 1.42 5.02 -20.76
CA SER A 384 0.67 6.21 -21.19
C SER A 384 -0.83 6.00 -21.39
N ASP A 385 -1.34 4.76 -21.33
CA ASP A 385 -2.74 4.45 -21.61
C ASP A 385 -3.63 4.51 -20.35
N TRP A 386 -3.04 4.37 -19.16
CA TRP A 386 -3.78 4.28 -17.90
C TRP A 386 -4.54 5.56 -17.55
N ILE A 387 -3.86 6.71 -17.52
CA ILE A 387 -4.50 8.01 -17.24
C ILE A 387 -5.58 8.34 -18.26
N PRO A 388 -5.32 8.33 -19.58
CA PRO A 388 -6.36 8.61 -20.57
C PRO A 388 -7.54 7.64 -20.48
N HIS A 389 -7.30 6.37 -20.11
CA HIS A 389 -8.38 5.41 -19.89
C HIS A 389 -9.27 5.81 -18.71
N LEU A 390 -8.68 6.19 -17.58
CA LEU A 390 -9.41 6.62 -16.38
C LEU A 390 -10.20 7.93 -16.63
N LEU A 391 -9.57 8.93 -17.22
CA LEU A 391 -10.25 10.18 -17.60
C LEU A 391 -11.44 9.91 -18.55
N HIS A 392 -11.28 8.95 -19.47
CA HIS A 392 -12.33 8.58 -20.41
C HIS A 392 -13.54 7.89 -19.76
N ILE A 393 -13.33 7.00 -18.79
CA ILE A 393 -14.43 6.25 -18.16
C ILE A 393 -15.23 7.09 -17.16
N PHE A 394 -14.62 8.09 -16.52
CA PHE A 394 -15.30 8.95 -15.55
C PHE A 394 -15.88 10.23 -16.15
N ASN A 395 -15.66 10.49 -17.45
CA ASN A 395 -16.02 11.74 -18.11
C ASN A 395 -15.45 13.00 -17.42
N ASP A 396 -14.35 12.85 -16.67
CA ASP A 396 -13.65 13.95 -16.02
C ASP A 396 -12.30 14.17 -16.72
N PRO A 397 -12.13 15.27 -17.48
CA PRO A 397 -10.89 15.55 -18.17
C PRO A 397 -9.86 16.30 -17.32
N VAL A 398 -10.15 16.61 -16.04
CA VAL A 398 -9.28 17.45 -15.20
C VAL A 398 -8.76 16.67 -14.00
N ILE A 399 -7.44 16.56 -13.91
CA ILE A 399 -6.78 16.02 -12.71
C ILE A 399 -6.83 17.09 -11.61
N ARG A 400 -7.22 16.72 -10.39
CA ARG A 400 -7.29 17.68 -9.27
C ARG A 400 -5.90 18.13 -8.86
N VAL A 401 -4.99 17.20 -8.59
CA VAL A 401 -3.60 17.47 -8.23
C VAL A 401 -2.68 16.61 -9.08
N LEU A 402 -1.69 17.26 -9.71
CA LEU A 402 -0.58 16.60 -10.39
C LEU A 402 0.70 16.89 -9.62
N SER A 403 1.29 15.88 -8.98
CA SER A 403 2.57 16.01 -8.27
C SER A 403 3.73 15.45 -9.10
N ILE A 404 4.81 16.21 -9.20
CA ILE A 404 6.08 15.81 -9.83
C ILE A 404 7.17 15.76 -8.75
N LYS A 405 7.78 14.58 -8.56
CA LYS A 405 8.85 14.31 -7.60
C LYS A 405 10.15 14.02 -8.37
N ASP A 406 10.69 12.80 -8.36
CA ASP A 406 11.93 12.51 -9.08
C ASP A 406 11.66 11.75 -10.39
N VAL A 407 11.60 12.48 -11.50
CA VAL A 407 11.34 11.91 -12.84
C VAL A 407 12.42 12.32 -13.83
N SER A 408 12.63 11.50 -14.87
CA SER A 408 13.56 11.88 -15.95
C SER A 408 13.01 13.03 -16.81
N LEU A 409 13.90 13.87 -17.34
CA LEU A 409 13.55 15.01 -18.22
C LEU A 409 12.74 14.60 -19.45
N ALA A 410 13.07 13.46 -20.05
CA ALA A 410 12.36 12.92 -21.22
C ALA A 410 10.92 12.52 -20.88
N TYR A 411 10.68 12.13 -19.63
CA TYR A 411 9.38 11.67 -19.18
C TYR A 411 8.36 12.81 -18.98
N LEU A 412 8.82 14.04 -18.75
CA LEU A 412 7.96 15.23 -18.66
C LEU A 412 7.13 15.46 -19.94
N ASP A 413 7.69 15.16 -21.12
CA ASP A 413 6.96 15.27 -22.38
C ASP A 413 5.85 14.21 -22.49
N THR A 414 6.09 13.02 -21.95
CA THR A 414 5.08 11.97 -21.83
C THR A 414 3.95 12.41 -20.89
N ILE A 415 4.28 12.95 -19.72
CA ILE A 415 3.29 13.48 -18.76
C ILE A 415 2.43 14.58 -19.40
N LYS A 416 3.07 15.53 -20.10
CA LYS A 416 2.37 16.60 -20.82
C LYS A 416 1.40 16.07 -21.89
N ARG A 417 1.74 14.95 -22.52
CA ARG A 417 0.90 14.30 -23.55
C ARG A 417 -0.30 13.56 -22.95
N ILE A 418 -0.11 12.88 -21.82
CA ILE A 418 -1.16 12.05 -21.20
C ILE A 418 -2.12 12.84 -20.31
N ILE A 419 -1.67 13.97 -19.75
CA ILE A 419 -2.48 14.84 -18.89
C ILE A 419 -2.87 16.11 -19.65
N PRO A 420 -4.14 16.24 -20.07
CA PRO A 420 -4.57 17.41 -20.81
C PRO A 420 -4.64 18.68 -19.94
N ARG A 421 -5.15 18.56 -18.71
CA ARG A 421 -5.35 19.67 -17.76
C ARG A 421 -5.29 19.18 -16.31
N CYS A 422 -4.81 20.03 -15.42
CA CYS A 422 -4.95 19.83 -13.97
C CYS A 422 -5.40 21.12 -13.26
N ASN A 423 -6.03 21.01 -12.10
CA ASN A 423 -6.36 22.17 -11.28
C ASN A 423 -5.10 22.72 -10.61
N ARG A 424 -4.35 21.85 -9.95
CA ARG A 424 -3.10 22.18 -9.26
C ARG A 424 -1.93 21.34 -9.75
N LEU A 425 -0.80 21.98 -10.02
CA LEU A 425 0.49 21.34 -10.28
C LEU A 425 1.41 21.56 -9.07
N GLU A 426 2.00 20.49 -8.56
CA GLU A 426 2.96 20.52 -7.46
C GLU A 426 4.32 19.99 -7.95
N ILE A 427 5.39 20.74 -7.71
CA ILE A 427 6.76 20.36 -8.03
C ILE A 427 7.52 20.26 -6.71
N SER A 428 7.97 19.05 -6.39
CA SER A 428 8.56 18.69 -5.10
C SER A 428 9.97 19.26 -4.90
N GLU A 429 10.37 19.42 -3.63
CA GLU A 429 11.75 19.73 -3.25
C GLU A 429 12.75 18.61 -3.61
N ASN A 430 12.25 17.39 -3.82
CA ASN A 430 13.07 16.23 -4.16
C ASN A 430 13.50 16.19 -5.63
N CYS A 431 12.92 17.03 -6.50
CA CYS A 431 13.35 17.13 -7.90
C CYS A 431 14.82 17.58 -8.00
N SER A 432 15.57 17.07 -8.98
CA SER A 432 16.79 17.75 -9.43
C SER A 432 16.46 19.13 -10.01
N ASP A 433 17.41 20.07 -9.96
CA ASP A 433 17.20 21.48 -10.34
C ASP A 433 16.73 21.59 -11.81
N ASP A 434 17.38 20.84 -12.70
CA ASP A 434 17.01 20.77 -14.12
C ASP A 434 15.59 20.22 -14.32
N VAL A 435 15.21 19.18 -13.58
CA VAL A 435 13.87 18.57 -13.67
C VAL A 435 12.81 19.53 -13.15
N ALA A 436 13.02 20.16 -12.00
CA ALA A 436 12.07 21.11 -11.41
C ALA A 436 11.82 22.29 -12.36
N LYS A 437 12.89 22.86 -12.91
CA LYS A 437 12.83 23.95 -13.88
C LYS A 437 12.10 23.56 -15.15
N MET A 438 12.44 22.41 -15.73
CA MET A 438 11.79 21.93 -16.96
C MET A 438 10.34 21.51 -16.73
N ALA A 439 10.01 20.95 -15.56
CA ALA A 439 8.65 20.62 -15.17
C ALA A 439 7.80 21.88 -15.09
N PHE A 440 8.29 22.94 -14.43
CA PHE A 440 7.60 24.22 -14.37
C PHE A 440 7.35 24.79 -15.78
N LEU A 441 8.38 24.87 -16.63
CA LEU A 441 8.21 25.45 -17.96
C LEU A 441 7.29 24.63 -18.88
N LYS A 442 7.35 23.29 -18.80
CA LYS A 442 6.58 22.41 -19.69
C LYS A 442 5.15 22.18 -19.22
N LEU A 443 4.93 22.07 -17.91
CA LEU A 443 3.68 21.62 -17.29
C LEU A 443 2.86 22.74 -16.64
N SER A 444 3.44 23.87 -16.22
CA SER A 444 2.62 24.99 -15.70
C SER A 444 1.48 25.44 -16.64
N PRO A 445 1.63 25.43 -17.98
CA PRO A 445 0.53 25.78 -18.88
C PRO A 445 -0.69 24.85 -18.84
N ILE A 446 -0.57 23.62 -18.33
CA ILE A 446 -1.72 22.70 -18.18
C ILE A 446 -2.45 22.89 -16.84
N ALA A 447 -1.86 23.64 -15.88
CA ALA A 447 -2.46 23.97 -14.60
C ALA A 447 -3.43 25.15 -14.74
N VAL A 448 -4.68 24.95 -14.32
CA VAL A 448 -5.75 25.93 -14.57
C VAL A 448 -6.03 26.84 -13.38
N LYS A 449 -5.65 26.44 -12.16
CA LYS A 449 -5.82 27.26 -10.95
C LYS A 449 -4.47 27.67 -10.37
N GLU A 450 -3.58 26.70 -10.16
CA GLU A 450 -2.44 26.92 -9.28
C GLU A 450 -1.23 26.05 -9.62
N VAL A 451 -0.04 26.64 -9.45
CA VAL A 451 1.24 25.95 -9.54
C VAL A 451 2.02 26.20 -8.25
N GLU A 452 2.38 25.15 -7.55
CA GLU A 452 3.20 25.19 -6.33
C GLU A 452 4.57 24.57 -6.63
N VAL A 453 5.64 25.28 -6.26
CA VAL A 453 7.02 24.84 -6.47
C VAL A 453 7.74 24.89 -5.12
N TYR A 454 8.07 23.73 -4.57
CA TYR A 454 8.70 23.58 -3.26
C TYR A 454 10.23 23.71 -3.28
N LYS A 455 10.77 24.28 -4.36
CA LYS A 455 12.19 24.40 -4.63
C LYS A 455 12.51 25.67 -5.41
N ASN A 456 13.64 26.30 -5.11
CA ASN A 456 14.17 27.36 -5.95
C ASN A 456 14.71 26.74 -7.24
N ILE A 457 14.09 27.09 -8.37
CA ILE A 457 14.41 26.56 -9.71
C ILE A 457 15.28 27.53 -10.53
N PHE A 458 15.84 28.56 -9.90
CA PHE A 458 16.46 29.70 -10.57
C PHE A 458 17.92 29.88 -10.16
N ASP A 459 18.83 29.39 -11.01
CA ASP A 459 20.28 29.46 -10.76
C ASP A 459 20.99 30.54 -11.61
N LYS A 460 20.29 31.11 -12.61
CA LYS A 460 20.81 32.16 -13.50
C LYS A 460 19.84 33.35 -13.55
N GLU A 461 20.38 34.57 -13.59
CA GLU A 461 19.61 35.83 -13.58
C GLU A 461 18.49 35.91 -14.65
N ASN A 462 18.64 35.24 -15.80
CA ASN A 462 17.65 35.28 -16.89
C ASN A 462 16.52 34.22 -16.80
N ASP A 463 16.50 33.37 -15.77
CA ASP A 463 15.49 32.31 -15.66
C ASP A 463 14.22 32.76 -14.90
N VAL A 464 14.35 33.69 -13.95
CA VAL A 464 13.22 34.23 -13.17
C VAL A 464 12.25 34.99 -14.06
N SER A 465 12.76 35.96 -14.82
CA SER A 465 11.98 36.73 -15.79
C SER A 465 11.18 35.84 -16.75
N LYS A 466 11.79 34.76 -17.27
CA LYS A 466 11.09 33.81 -18.17
C LYS A 466 9.91 33.13 -17.46
N ALA A 467 10.10 32.67 -16.23
CA ALA A 467 9.02 32.06 -15.47
C ALA A 467 7.88 33.04 -15.17
N LEU A 468 8.21 34.28 -14.79
CA LEU A 468 7.22 35.31 -14.44
C LEU A 468 6.42 35.82 -15.64
N THR A 469 6.93 35.71 -16.87
CA THR A 469 6.17 36.09 -18.08
C THR A 469 5.04 35.12 -18.46
N LEU A 470 4.95 33.95 -17.81
CA LEU A 470 3.91 32.96 -18.09
C LEU A 470 2.51 33.48 -17.70
N ASN A 471 1.53 33.19 -18.55
CA ASN A 471 0.13 33.58 -18.41
C ASN A 471 -0.63 32.67 -17.41
N LEU A 472 -0.19 32.59 -16.16
CA LEU A 472 -0.75 31.71 -15.13
C LEU A 472 -1.73 32.44 -14.19
N GLU A 473 -2.65 31.70 -13.56
CA GLU A 473 -3.62 32.28 -12.59
C GLU A 473 -3.03 32.42 -11.18
N SER A 474 -2.35 31.38 -10.69
CA SER A 474 -1.68 31.41 -9.39
C SER A 474 -0.37 30.65 -9.44
N VAL A 475 0.69 31.21 -8.87
CA VAL A 475 1.99 30.55 -8.68
C VAL A 475 2.50 30.82 -7.27
N ILE A 476 2.90 29.76 -6.58
CA ILE A 476 3.48 29.80 -5.25
C ILE A 476 4.88 29.15 -5.28
N PHE A 477 5.90 29.91 -4.89
CA PHE A 477 7.25 29.39 -4.65
C PHE A 477 7.47 29.21 -3.15
N CYS A 478 7.70 27.97 -2.71
CA CYS A 478 7.75 27.52 -1.31
C CYS A 478 9.13 27.01 -0.87
N ASP A 479 10.25 27.54 -1.40
CA ASP A 479 11.58 27.14 -0.93
C ASP A 479 11.99 27.92 0.33
N TYR A 480 11.78 27.31 1.49
CA TYR A 480 12.17 27.89 2.78
C TYR A 480 13.67 27.74 3.09
N LYS A 481 14.44 27.02 2.26
CA LYS A 481 15.88 26.79 2.44
C LYS A 481 16.69 27.78 1.61
N ASN A 482 16.41 27.92 0.33
CA ASN A 482 17.17 28.75 -0.60
C ASN A 482 16.38 30.00 -0.99
N PRO A 483 16.86 31.20 -0.62
CA PRO A 483 16.15 32.43 -0.97
C PRO A 483 16.15 32.67 -2.49
N LEU A 484 15.03 33.17 -3.00
CA LEU A 484 14.91 33.59 -4.40
C LEU A 484 15.52 34.98 -4.60
N GLU A 485 16.52 35.11 -5.45
CA GLU A 485 17.08 36.42 -5.83
C GLU A 485 16.13 37.12 -6.82
N LEU A 486 15.74 38.36 -6.51
CA LEU A 486 14.73 39.07 -7.29
C LEU A 486 15.04 40.56 -7.37
N ASN A 487 14.96 41.14 -8.57
CA ASN A 487 15.16 42.58 -8.80
C ASN A 487 13.86 43.26 -9.29
N SER A 488 13.89 44.59 -9.40
CA SER A 488 12.73 45.36 -9.86
C SER A 488 12.30 45.03 -11.30
N ASP A 489 13.23 44.68 -12.18
CA ASP A 489 12.94 44.37 -13.58
C ASP A 489 12.24 43.00 -13.70
N ASP A 490 12.58 42.01 -12.87
CA ASP A 490 11.87 40.73 -12.78
C ASP A 490 10.40 40.90 -12.37
N LEU A 491 10.14 41.70 -11.34
CA LEU A 491 8.77 42.04 -10.94
C LEU A 491 8.03 42.74 -12.08
N LEU A 492 8.72 43.62 -12.84
CA LEU A 492 8.15 44.37 -13.96
C LEU A 492 7.68 43.48 -15.13
N MET A 493 8.27 42.29 -15.27
CA MET A 493 7.91 41.31 -16.29
C MET A 493 6.84 40.32 -15.83
N ASN A 494 6.36 40.42 -14.58
CA ASN A 494 5.37 39.50 -14.04
C ASN A 494 4.02 39.62 -14.76
N ASN A 495 3.56 38.48 -15.25
CA ASN A 495 2.30 38.31 -15.95
C ASN A 495 1.40 37.24 -15.27
N ILE A 496 1.79 36.80 -14.08
CA ILE A 496 1.01 35.89 -13.23
C ILE A 496 -0.02 36.70 -12.44
N ALA A 497 -1.28 36.24 -12.38
CA ALA A 497 -2.34 36.98 -11.70
C ALA A 497 -2.16 36.99 -10.16
N ASN A 498 -1.83 35.86 -9.55
CA ASN A 498 -1.50 35.76 -8.13
C ASN A 498 -0.13 35.14 -7.96
N LEU A 499 0.84 35.90 -7.49
CA LEU A 499 2.21 35.45 -7.26
C LEU A 499 2.51 35.46 -5.77
N ILE A 500 2.93 34.34 -5.22
CA ILE A 500 3.39 34.23 -3.83
C ILE A 500 4.80 33.66 -3.86
N ILE A 501 5.74 34.35 -3.23
CA ILE A 501 7.13 33.90 -3.12
C ILE A 501 7.48 33.88 -1.64
N HIS A 502 7.67 32.68 -1.11
CA HIS A 502 8.27 32.47 0.20
C HIS A 502 9.79 32.62 0.10
N LYS A 503 10.36 33.37 1.05
CA LYS A 503 11.80 33.58 1.20
C LYS A 503 12.46 34.20 -0.04
N VAL A 504 12.24 35.49 -0.25
CA VAL A 504 12.86 36.28 -1.34
C VAL A 504 13.96 37.20 -0.82
N ASN A 505 15.06 37.31 -1.57
CA ASN A 505 16.09 38.32 -1.39
C ASN A 505 15.86 39.48 -2.39
N ILE A 506 15.22 40.55 -1.90
CA ILE A 506 15.01 41.79 -2.64
C ILE A 506 15.18 42.97 -1.69
N THR A 507 15.87 44.02 -2.14
CA THR A 507 16.16 45.18 -1.29
C THR A 507 15.00 46.19 -1.26
N GLY A 508 14.90 46.99 -0.20
CA GLY A 508 13.94 48.10 -0.14
C GLY A 508 14.10 49.09 -1.29
N LYS A 509 15.34 49.32 -1.76
CA LYS A 509 15.63 50.14 -2.95
C LYS A 509 15.04 49.54 -4.23
N GLU A 510 15.16 48.23 -4.43
CA GLU A 510 14.57 47.56 -5.60
C GLU A 510 13.04 47.60 -5.55
N LEU A 511 12.41 47.35 -4.40
CA LEU A 511 10.96 47.52 -4.24
C LEU A 511 10.52 48.97 -4.51
N ASN A 512 11.28 49.96 -4.04
CA ASN A 512 11.01 51.38 -4.33
C ASN A 512 11.16 51.70 -5.83
N ARG A 513 12.17 51.14 -6.50
CA ARG A 513 12.39 51.28 -7.94
C ARG A 513 11.23 50.67 -8.72
N PHE A 514 10.79 49.47 -8.36
CA PHE A 514 9.61 48.81 -8.91
C PHE A 514 8.37 49.72 -8.81
N LEU A 515 8.07 50.26 -7.62
CA LEU A 515 6.92 51.16 -7.43
C LEU A 515 6.98 52.41 -8.29
N LYS A 516 8.15 53.05 -8.38
CA LYS A 516 8.36 54.24 -9.22
C LYS A 516 8.18 53.92 -10.70
N LEU A 517 8.66 52.77 -11.16
CA LEU A 517 8.51 52.34 -12.55
C LEU A 517 7.05 51.97 -12.86
N TRP A 518 6.37 51.26 -11.96
CA TRP A 518 4.95 50.96 -12.09
C TRP A 518 4.08 52.23 -12.19
N MET A 519 4.37 53.26 -11.39
CA MET A 519 3.64 54.54 -11.42
C MET A 519 3.84 55.34 -12.72
N LYS A 520 4.94 55.16 -13.44
CA LYS A 520 5.21 55.87 -14.71
C LYS A 520 4.35 55.36 -15.87
N GLY A 521 3.65 54.24 -15.69
CA GLY A 521 2.78 53.65 -16.70
C GLY A 521 3.56 52.72 -17.62
N ASN A 522 3.33 51.42 -17.46
CA ASN A 522 3.68 50.41 -18.46
C ASN A 522 2.43 49.56 -18.72
N HIS A 523 2.08 49.35 -19.99
CA HIS A 523 0.90 48.57 -20.39
C HIS A 523 1.06 47.06 -20.09
N SER A 524 2.20 46.61 -19.55
CA SER A 524 2.44 45.22 -19.16
C SER A 524 1.74 44.77 -17.85
N PHE A 525 1.16 45.70 -17.07
CA PHE A 525 0.73 45.46 -15.69
C PHE A 525 -0.78 45.27 -15.46
N TYR A 526 -1.55 44.89 -16.48
CA TYR A 526 -3.01 44.75 -16.33
C TYR A 526 -3.45 43.40 -15.75
N ARG A 527 -2.58 42.39 -15.76
CA ARG A 527 -2.92 41.02 -15.34
C ARG A 527 -2.64 40.73 -13.86
N PRO A 528 -1.49 41.15 -13.26
CA PRO A 528 -1.24 40.90 -11.85
C PRO A 528 -2.35 41.49 -10.97
N LYS A 529 -2.92 40.68 -10.09
CA LYS A 529 -3.94 41.04 -9.09
C LYS A 529 -3.31 41.08 -7.69
N ASN A 530 -2.45 40.12 -7.38
CA ASN A 530 -1.78 40.01 -6.09
C ASN A 530 -0.32 39.57 -6.27
N ILE A 531 0.61 40.26 -5.60
CA ILE A 531 1.99 39.80 -5.42
C ILE A 531 2.31 39.84 -3.93
N GLU A 532 2.64 38.68 -3.36
CA GLU A 532 3.03 38.51 -1.97
C GLU A 532 4.48 38.01 -1.89
N LEU A 533 5.31 38.76 -1.17
CA LEU A 533 6.73 38.52 -1.02
C LEU A 533 7.07 38.36 0.46
N VAL A 534 7.48 37.17 0.87
CA VAL A 534 8.02 36.92 2.21
C VAL A 534 9.53 37.10 2.16
N LEU A 535 10.02 38.19 2.73
CA LEU A 535 11.42 38.62 2.63
C LEU A 535 12.34 37.83 3.56
N GLU A 536 13.53 37.47 3.07
CA GLU A 536 14.59 36.87 3.89
C GLU A 536 15.10 37.86 4.94
N LYS A 537 15.30 39.12 4.53
CA LYS A 537 15.73 40.22 5.40
C LYS A 537 14.57 41.21 5.57
N ALA A 538 14.39 41.68 6.81
CA ALA A 538 13.39 42.70 7.11
C ALA A 538 13.67 43.97 6.28
N THR A 539 12.60 44.58 5.75
CA THR A 539 12.70 45.84 5.01
C THR A 539 12.06 46.97 5.80
N LYS A 540 12.58 48.19 5.63
CA LYS A 540 12.02 49.38 6.27
C LYS A 540 10.96 50.00 5.38
N ARG A 541 9.79 50.30 5.96
CA ARG A 541 8.68 50.95 5.25
C ARG A 541 9.10 52.27 4.62
N GLU A 542 9.91 53.05 5.32
CA GLU A 542 10.40 54.36 4.89
C GLU A 542 11.28 54.25 3.65
N GLU A 543 11.99 53.14 3.48
CA GLU A 543 12.87 52.89 2.34
C GLU A 543 12.04 52.53 1.09
N VAL A 544 11.08 51.61 1.24
CA VAL A 544 10.22 51.15 0.14
C VAL A 544 9.35 52.28 -0.41
N LEU A 545 8.81 53.16 0.45
CA LEU A 545 7.91 54.24 0.04
C LEU A 545 8.61 55.59 -0.20
N ARG A 546 9.94 55.65 -0.15
CA ARG A 546 10.69 56.91 -0.27
C ARG A 546 10.43 57.62 -1.60
N GLY A 547 9.85 58.82 -1.52
CA GLY A 547 9.55 59.66 -2.69
C GLY A 547 8.40 59.14 -3.55
N VAL A 548 7.54 58.27 -3.01
CA VAL A 548 6.30 57.79 -3.65
C VAL A 548 5.11 58.46 -2.98
N LYS A 549 4.18 59.02 -3.77
CA LYS A 549 2.94 59.62 -3.24
C LYS A 549 1.93 58.50 -2.95
N TYR A 550 1.38 58.46 -1.73
CA TYR A 550 0.37 57.48 -1.32
C TYR A 550 -0.66 58.09 -0.36
N GLN A 551 -1.80 57.43 -0.22
CA GLN A 551 -2.83 57.69 0.79
C GLN A 551 -2.94 56.46 1.71
N VAL A 552 -3.29 56.64 2.98
CA VAL A 552 -3.48 55.50 3.91
C VAL A 552 -4.97 55.18 3.98
N VAL A 553 -5.33 53.93 3.69
CA VAL A 553 -6.72 53.42 3.72
C VAL A 553 -6.69 52.05 4.37
N ASP A 554 -7.47 51.85 5.44
CA ASP A 554 -7.56 50.57 6.20
C ASP A 554 -6.19 49.95 6.53
N TYR A 555 -5.29 50.77 7.08
CA TYR A 555 -3.91 50.39 7.43
C TYR A 555 -3.01 49.95 6.25
N LYS A 556 -3.48 50.12 5.00
CA LYS A 556 -2.72 49.89 3.76
C LYS A 556 -2.33 51.20 3.09
N HIS A 557 -1.30 51.16 2.25
CA HIS A 557 -0.82 52.31 1.48
C HIS A 557 -1.38 52.23 0.06
N GLN A 558 -2.30 53.13 -0.27
CA GLN A 558 -2.94 53.24 -1.57
C GLN A 558 -2.14 54.18 -2.48
N LEU A 559 -1.70 53.67 -3.62
CA LEU A 559 -1.07 54.43 -4.69
C LEU A 559 -2.05 54.52 -5.86
N LYS A 560 -2.15 55.70 -6.47
CA LYS A 560 -2.97 55.94 -7.67
C LYS A 560 -2.05 56.28 -8.83
N ARG A 561 -2.16 55.51 -9.91
CA ARG A 561 -1.46 55.74 -11.16
C ARG A 561 -2.23 56.74 -12.02
N ALA A 562 -1.56 57.41 -12.96
CA ALA A 562 -2.15 58.48 -13.78
C ALA A 562 -3.33 58.01 -14.65
N ASP A 563 -3.40 56.73 -14.98
CA ASP A 563 -4.48 56.08 -15.74
C ASP A 563 -5.66 55.61 -14.87
N GLY A 564 -5.67 55.97 -13.58
CA GLY A 564 -6.73 55.62 -12.64
C GLY A 564 -6.57 54.26 -11.95
N LYS A 565 -5.53 53.48 -12.29
CA LYS A 565 -5.26 52.21 -11.61
C LYS A 565 -4.78 52.41 -10.18
N VAL A 566 -5.21 51.50 -9.31
CA VAL A 566 -4.96 51.60 -7.86
C VAL A 566 -4.13 50.40 -7.40
N LEU A 567 -3.14 50.67 -6.56
CA LEU A 567 -2.32 49.65 -5.91
C LEU A 567 -2.40 49.84 -4.40
N LEU A 568 -2.83 48.80 -3.68
CA LEU A 568 -2.77 48.74 -2.23
C LEU A 568 -1.52 47.98 -1.80
N ILE A 569 -0.74 48.56 -0.89
CA ILE A 569 0.50 47.98 -0.39
C ILE A 569 0.41 47.78 1.12
N SER A 570 0.64 46.55 1.56
CA SER A 570 0.87 46.20 2.96
C SER A 570 2.35 45.86 3.15
N ILE A 571 3.01 46.50 4.12
CA ILE A 571 4.43 46.25 4.45
C ILE A 571 4.46 45.87 5.92
N GLY A 572 4.62 44.57 6.18
CA GLY A 572 4.91 44.01 7.50
C GLY A 572 6.42 43.86 7.74
N TRP A 573 6.78 43.22 8.84
CA TRP A 573 8.19 43.01 9.24
C TRP A 573 9.01 42.25 8.18
N ARG A 574 8.45 41.15 7.65
CA ARG A 574 9.07 40.29 6.63
C ARG A 574 8.11 39.93 5.49
N CYS A 575 7.01 40.66 5.33
CA CYS A 575 6.05 40.40 4.26
C CYS A 575 5.68 41.71 3.58
N VAL A 576 5.68 41.70 2.24
CA VAL A 576 5.21 42.80 1.41
C VAL A 576 4.13 42.27 0.48
N VAL A 577 2.95 42.87 0.50
CA VAL A 577 1.80 42.48 -0.32
C VAL A 577 1.40 43.66 -1.21
N PHE A 578 1.30 43.39 -2.51
CA PHE A 578 0.85 44.31 -3.54
C PHE A 578 -0.49 43.82 -4.11
N GLN A 579 -1.55 44.60 -3.96
CA GLN A 579 -2.88 44.28 -4.49
C GLN A 579 -3.29 45.32 -5.54
N PHE A 580 -3.40 44.88 -6.78
CA PHE A 580 -3.73 45.73 -7.94
C PHE A 580 -5.25 45.70 -8.19
N GLN A 581 -5.86 46.88 -8.33
CA GLN A 581 -7.31 47.06 -8.56
C GLN A 581 -7.58 47.67 -9.94
#